data_AF-A0A7U6KDW0-F1
#
_entry.id   AF-A0A7U6KDW0-F1
#
_cell.length_a   1.000
_cell.length_b   1.000
_cell.length_c   1.000
_cell.angle_alpha   90.00
_cell.angle_beta   90.00
_cell.angle_gamma   90.00
#
_symmetry.space_group_name_H-M   'P 1'
#
loop_
_entity.id
_entity.type
_entity.pdbx_description
1 polymer ?
#
loop_
_entity_poly.entity_id
_entity_poly.type
_entity_poly.pdbx_seq_one_letter_code
_entity_poly.pdbx_strand_id
1 'polypeptide(L)'
;MDLIHLLTIAQENKKAYAKVIEYVISNPVIMYAEFLAYYIRMYIENEQLDSEELYRIGVVFAMKSKNYEVVKLGIIILGQYDDSVAKNLIRILGLHSEFTQIALESSKYFVDRNGFAFDLLCSTSGYGKLSALNAFHPVNEHLQRWMMEDGYINEITNELCACNCLNKTEIIMYSKKIIFSEQTFSKYSRLLLYGLSQGDRVTLKNSMNLITAYLKAVDLYAKKYVDLAAICMICYNLKKYPTKIQGQEKEDDYSQEWMEVLAASCLPLVGKFHADKLVIAEVKKEKYPLYAMFAVIEVCGLSLPFEVYEKLLQRHPYELVLLDYLLGENADKYWYSVYEAVYPGLPQEVFEYEPMLLYDLRMNKKYWPDLWLYYLLLEMNRRQFGEETLLYACLKARYQENRRQAMIMLKNHMEYMDDQMRAYLRVREEEETDCHLKDEISQIIRPANG
;
A
#
# COMPACT_ATOMS: atom_id res chain seq x y z
N MET A 1 22.68 -20.71 25.76
CA MET A 1 23.84 -21.19 24.98
C MET A 1 23.74 -20.52 23.63
N ASP A 2 24.77 -19.81 23.20
CA ASP A 2 24.76 -19.01 21.97
C ASP A 2 24.89 -19.91 20.71
N LEU A 3 24.32 -19.49 19.59
CA LEU A 3 24.29 -20.23 18.32
C LEU A 3 25.68 -20.51 17.77
N ILE A 4 26.62 -19.56 17.89
CA ILE A 4 28.01 -19.76 17.45
C ILE A 4 28.66 -20.90 18.24
N HIS A 5 28.47 -20.94 19.56
CA HIS A 5 28.98 -22.03 20.38
C HIS A 5 28.34 -23.39 20.01
N LEU A 6 27.04 -23.40 19.69
CA LEU A 6 26.38 -24.60 19.20
C LEU A 6 26.94 -25.07 17.85
N LEU A 7 27.31 -24.15 16.95
CA LEU A 7 27.96 -24.46 15.69
C LEU A 7 29.36 -25.04 15.91
N THR A 8 30.16 -24.50 16.82
CA THR A 8 31.46 -25.07 17.19
C THR A 8 31.32 -26.53 17.64
N ILE A 9 30.38 -26.82 18.55
CA ILE A 9 30.14 -28.20 19.02
C ILE A 9 29.64 -29.08 17.86
N ALA A 10 28.82 -28.54 16.96
CA ALA A 10 28.27 -29.26 15.82
C ALA A 10 29.33 -29.69 14.80
N GLN A 11 30.44 -28.95 14.67
CA GLN A 11 31.57 -29.34 13.83
C GLN A 11 32.26 -30.61 14.34
N GLU A 12 32.34 -30.79 15.65
CA GLU A 12 32.96 -31.96 16.27
C GLU A 12 31.98 -33.14 16.41
N ASN A 13 30.68 -32.85 16.58
CA ASN A 13 29.67 -33.86 16.88
C ASN A 13 28.33 -33.59 16.19
N LYS A 14 28.02 -34.37 15.17
CA LYS A 14 26.76 -34.31 14.41
C LYS A 14 25.49 -34.46 15.27
N LYS A 15 25.58 -35.10 16.45
CA LYS A 15 24.42 -35.17 17.37
C LYS A 15 24.01 -33.80 17.91
N ALA A 16 24.92 -32.82 17.89
CA ALA A 16 24.62 -31.45 18.30
C ALA A 16 23.80 -30.66 17.25
N TYR A 17 23.60 -31.19 16.04
CA TYR A 17 22.71 -30.57 15.04
C TYR A 17 21.29 -30.40 15.59
N ALA A 18 20.80 -31.36 16.38
CA ALA A 18 19.47 -31.26 16.98
C ALA A 18 19.32 -30.01 17.86
N LYS A 19 20.37 -29.65 18.62
CA LYS A 19 20.37 -28.46 19.47
C LYS A 19 20.44 -27.17 18.66
N VAL A 20 21.22 -27.15 17.57
CA VAL A 20 21.25 -26.02 16.63
C VAL A 20 19.87 -25.81 16.02
N ILE A 21 19.23 -26.90 15.57
CA ILE A 21 17.89 -26.88 14.97
C ILE A 21 16.85 -26.35 15.97
N GLU A 22 16.83 -26.88 17.21
CA GLU A 22 15.93 -26.43 18.26
C GLU A 22 16.10 -24.93 18.58
N TYR A 23 17.36 -24.46 18.59
CA TYR A 23 17.67 -23.06 18.81
C TYR A 23 17.09 -22.15 17.72
N VAL A 24 17.34 -22.45 16.44
CA VAL A 24 16.88 -21.59 15.34
C VAL A 24 15.38 -21.68 15.11
N ILE A 25 14.74 -22.79 15.46
CA ILE A 25 13.27 -22.90 15.46
C ILE A 25 12.66 -21.98 16.52
N SER A 26 13.28 -21.92 17.69
CA SER A 26 12.82 -21.07 18.80
C SER A 26 13.18 -19.59 18.61
N ASN A 27 14.16 -19.29 17.76
CA ASN A 27 14.69 -17.96 17.52
C ASN A 27 14.82 -17.74 16.01
N PRO A 28 13.81 -17.16 15.33
CA PRO A 28 13.81 -17.00 13.88
C PRO A 28 15.03 -16.22 13.37
N VAL A 29 15.75 -16.81 12.42
CA VAL A 29 17.03 -16.34 11.86
C VAL A 29 16.91 -14.94 11.28
N ILE A 30 15.75 -14.58 10.72
CA ILE A 30 15.51 -13.25 10.14
C ILE A 30 15.77 -12.10 11.13
N MET A 31 15.59 -12.34 12.43
CA MET A 31 15.76 -11.33 13.48
C MET A 31 17.22 -10.94 13.72
N TYR A 32 18.18 -11.78 13.31
CA TYR A 32 19.61 -11.60 13.62
C TYR A 32 20.54 -12.01 12.46
N ALA A 33 20.00 -12.16 11.24
CA ALA A 33 20.73 -12.69 10.07
C ALA A 33 22.00 -11.89 9.74
N GLU A 34 21.92 -10.56 9.77
CA GLU A 34 23.06 -9.68 9.47
C GLU A 34 24.20 -9.85 10.48
N PHE A 35 23.87 -9.79 11.78
CA PHE A 35 24.86 -9.98 12.84
C PHE A 35 25.45 -11.39 12.81
N LEU A 36 24.62 -12.42 12.56
CA LEU A 36 25.08 -13.79 12.46
C LEU A 36 26.07 -13.97 11.31
N ALA A 37 25.77 -13.46 10.12
CA ALA A 37 26.67 -13.54 8.97
C ALA A 37 28.03 -12.90 9.27
N TYR A 38 28.01 -11.74 9.92
CA TYR A 38 29.20 -11.04 10.37
C TYR A 38 30.01 -11.84 11.40
N TYR A 39 29.37 -12.37 12.45
CA TYR A 39 30.06 -13.14 13.47
C TYR A 39 30.63 -14.45 12.94
N ILE A 40 29.90 -15.19 12.11
CA ILE A 40 30.42 -16.41 11.49
C ILE A 40 31.71 -16.09 10.72
N ARG A 41 31.73 -15.02 9.93
CA ARG A 41 32.93 -14.59 9.20
C ARG A 41 34.10 -14.31 10.13
N MET A 42 33.89 -13.52 11.19
CA MET A 42 34.95 -13.23 12.15
C MET A 42 35.52 -14.50 12.79
N TYR A 43 34.67 -15.46 13.14
CA TYR A 43 35.13 -16.71 13.76
C TYR A 43 35.89 -17.61 12.76
N ILE A 44 35.53 -17.59 11.47
CA ILE A 44 36.31 -18.26 10.42
C ILE A 44 37.69 -17.57 10.28
N GLU A 45 37.72 -16.24 10.18
CA GLU A 45 38.96 -15.46 10.00
C GLU A 45 39.93 -15.58 11.18
N ASN A 46 39.41 -15.80 12.40
CA ASN A 46 40.20 -16.04 13.61
C ASN A 46 40.47 -17.53 13.88
N GLU A 47 40.20 -18.41 12.92
CA GLU A 47 40.42 -19.87 13.03
C GLU A 47 39.68 -20.53 14.21
N GLN A 48 38.60 -19.91 14.70
CA GLN A 48 37.76 -20.44 15.78
C GLN A 48 36.65 -21.37 15.28
N LEU A 49 36.33 -21.31 13.99
CA LEU A 49 35.45 -22.25 13.30
C LEU A 49 36.21 -22.87 12.12
N ASP A 50 36.18 -24.20 12.04
CA ASP A 50 36.74 -24.93 10.91
C ASP A 50 35.97 -24.63 9.61
N SER A 51 36.64 -24.00 8.66
CA SER A 51 36.00 -23.52 7.42
C SER A 51 35.42 -24.66 6.57
N GLU A 52 36.06 -25.82 6.51
CA GLU A 52 35.61 -26.93 5.66
C GLU A 52 34.38 -27.63 6.26
N GLU A 53 34.40 -27.89 7.56
CA GLU A 53 33.28 -28.53 8.25
C GLU A 53 32.07 -27.60 8.30
N LEU A 54 32.29 -26.30 8.49
CA LEU A 54 31.21 -25.34 8.47
C LEU A 54 30.54 -25.28 7.08
N TYR A 55 31.31 -25.35 6.00
CA TYR A 55 30.77 -25.47 4.64
C TYR A 55 29.88 -26.72 4.50
N ARG A 56 30.35 -27.87 4.99
CA ARG A 56 29.57 -29.13 4.99
C ARG A 56 28.26 -28.99 5.77
N ILE A 57 28.28 -28.34 6.94
CA ILE A 57 27.09 -28.03 7.73
C ILE A 57 26.12 -27.16 6.91
N GLY A 58 26.62 -26.09 6.29
CA GLY A 58 25.83 -25.19 5.45
C GLY A 58 25.09 -25.92 4.34
N VAL A 59 25.78 -26.79 3.59
CA VAL A 59 25.16 -27.63 2.54
C VAL A 59 24.08 -28.54 3.11
N VAL A 60 24.35 -29.22 4.24
CA VAL A 60 23.37 -30.13 4.86
C VAL A 60 22.12 -29.39 5.31
N PHE A 61 22.28 -28.25 5.99
CA PHE A 61 21.17 -27.46 6.49
C PHE A 61 20.34 -26.85 5.35
N ALA A 62 21.00 -26.33 4.31
CA ALA A 62 20.34 -25.75 3.15
C ALA A 62 19.56 -26.79 2.31
N MET A 63 20.10 -28.01 2.16
CA MET A 63 19.55 -28.99 1.21
C MET A 63 18.71 -30.11 1.83
N LYS A 64 18.93 -30.46 3.10
CA LYS A 64 18.30 -31.64 3.72
C LYS A 64 17.28 -31.30 4.80
N SER A 65 17.24 -30.06 5.28
CA SER A 65 16.29 -29.65 6.31
C SER A 65 14.87 -29.51 5.74
N LYS A 66 13.87 -29.90 6.53
CA LYS A 66 12.45 -29.63 6.27
C LYS A 66 11.96 -28.35 6.95
N ASN A 67 12.76 -27.75 7.81
CA ASN A 67 12.42 -26.54 8.55
C ASN A 67 13.08 -25.32 7.89
N TYR A 68 12.28 -24.30 7.59
CA TYR A 68 12.70 -23.11 6.86
C TYR A 68 13.77 -22.29 7.63
N GLU A 69 13.73 -22.22 8.96
CA GLU A 69 14.75 -21.50 9.75
C GLU A 69 16.12 -22.16 9.65
N VAL A 70 16.16 -23.49 9.63
CA VAL A 70 17.40 -24.23 9.42
C VAL A 70 17.94 -24.03 7.99
N VAL A 71 17.06 -23.97 6.99
CA VAL A 71 17.46 -23.65 5.61
C VAL A 71 18.06 -22.24 5.54
N LYS A 72 17.43 -21.24 6.19
CA LYS A 72 17.97 -19.87 6.28
C LYS A 72 19.35 -19.84 6.92
N LEU A 73 19.57 -20.59 8.01
CA LEU A 73 20.89 -20.74 8.62
C LEU A 73 21.90 -21.34 7.63
N GLY A 74 21.51 -22.38 6.89
CA GLY A 74 22.34 -22.98 5.85
C GLY A 74 22.76 -21.97 4.78
N ILE A 75 21.82 -21.12 4.33
CA ILE A 75 22.08 -20.06 3.35
C ILE A 75 23.11 -19.04 3.89
N ILE A 76 22.97 -18.60 5.15
CA ILE A 76 23.90 -17.66 5.78
C ILE A 76 25.31 -18.23 5.90
N ILE A 77 25.41 -19.51 6.28
CA ILE A 77 26.70 -20.22 6.35
C ILE A 77 27.33 -20.28 4.97
N LEU A 78 26.58 -20.72 3.96
CA LEU A 78 27.08 -20.82 2.58
C LEU A 78 27.48 -19.45 2.02
N GLY A 79 26.85 -18.35 2.46
CA GLY A 79 27.19 -16.98 2.06
C GLY A 79 28.60 -16.54 2.46
N GLN A 80 29.28 -17.29 3.33
CA GLN A 80 30.68 -17.01 3.69
C GLN A 80 31.68 -17.42 2.60
N TYR A 81 31.24 -18.20 1.61
CA TYR A 81 32.09 -18.80 0.61
C TYR A 81 31.76 -18.24 -0.77
N ASP A 82 32.73 -17.59 -1.41
CA ASP A 82 32.55 -16.95 -2.72
C ASP A 82 32.73 -17.91 -3.91
N ASP A 83 32.43 -19.21 -3.71
CA ASP A 83 32.55 -20.24 -4.74
C ASP A 83 31.26 -20.46 -5.56
N SER A 84 31.41 -21.06 -6.74
CA SER A 84 30.30 -21.23 -7.69
C SER A 84 29.19 -22.16 -7.20
N VAL A 85 29.52 -23.15 -6.36
CA VAL A 85 28.55 -24.12 -5.84
C VAL A 85 27.68 -23.44 -4.77
N ALA A 86 28.30 -22.77 -3.80
CA ALA A 86 27.59 -22.02 -2.77
C ALA A 86 26.69 -20.95 -3.38
N LYS A 87 27.22 -20.14 -4.31
CA LYS A 87 26.45 -19.13 -5.04
C LYS A 87 25.23 -19.72 -5.75
N ASN A 88 25.40 -20.83 -6.46
CA ASN A 88 24.28 -21.44 -7.19
C ASN A 88 23.22 -22.04 -6.26
N LEU A 89 23.62 -22.64 -5.12
CA LEU A 89 22.67 -23.11 -4.11
C LEU A 89 21.85 -21.96 -3.52
N ILE A 90 22.53 -20.89 -3.12
CA ILE A 90 21.89 -19.70 -2.55
C ILE A 90 20.97 -19.04 -3.58
N ARG A 91 21.38 -19.01 -4.86
CA ARG A 91 20.56 -18.51 -5.98
C ARG A 91 19.27 -19.32 -6.13
N ILE A 92 19.37 -20.64 -6.22
CA ILE A 92 18.21 -21.54 -6.39
C ILE A 92 17.23 -21.39 -5.22
N LEU A 93 17.73 -21.40 -3.99
CA LEU A 93 16.90 -21.22 -2.80
C LEU A 93 16.28 -19.82 -2.76
N GLY A 94 17.05 -18.80 -3.12
CA GLY A 94 16.64 -17.40 -3.16
C GLY A 94 15.53 -17.09 -4.17
N LEU A 95 15.23 -17.99 -5.12
CA LEU A 95 14.05 -17.87 -5.99
C LEU A 95 12.73 -18.02 -5.24
N HIS A 96 12.74 -18.63 -4.05
CA HIS A 96 11.57 -18.73 -3.19
C HIS A 96 11.49 -17.52 -2.25
N SER A 97 10.35 -16.82 -2.21
CA SER A 97 10.15 -15.58 -1.45
C SER A 97 10.54 -15.68 0.03
N GLU A 98 10.34 -16.84 0.67
CA GLU A 98 10.76 -17.14 2.05
C GLU A 98 12.28 -16.97 2.29
N PHE A 99 13.08 -17.18 1.25
CA PHE A 99 14.53 -17.21 1.32
C PHE A 99 15.20 -16.05 0.58
N THR A 100 14.50 -15.33 -0.29
CA THR A 100 15.08 -14.26 -1.12
C THR A 100 15.83 -13.21 -0.28
N GLN A 101 15.22 -12.72 0.81
CA GLN A 101 15.86 -11.74 1.68
C GLN A 101 17.14 -12.28 2.34
N ILE A 102 17.11 -13.54 2.80
CA ILE A 102 18.27 -14.19 3.42
C ILE A 102 19.36 -14.47 2.38
N ALA A 103 19.00 -14.84 1.15
CA ALA A 103 19.94 -15.02 0.05
C ALA A 103 20.66 -13.71 -0.31
N LEU A 104 19.91 -12.60 -0.39
CA LEU A 104 20.48 -11.27 -0.63
C LEU A 104 21.39 -10.81 0.51
N GLU A 105 21.01 -11.06 1.75
CA GLU A 105 21.83 -10.76 2.93
C GLU A 105 23.14 -11.56 2.91
N SER A 106 23.04 -12.86 2.61
CA SER A 106 24.19 -13.77 2.53
C SER A 106 25.12 -13.43 1.36
N SER A 107 24.60 -12.81 0.29
CA SER A 107 25.39 -12.35 -0.85
C SER A 107 26.23 -11.09 -0.58
N LYS A 108 26.15 -10.48 0.62
CA LYS A 108 26.90 -9.26 0.97
C LYS A 108 28.40 -9.35 0.69
N TYR A 109 28.96 -10.56 0.77
CA TYR A 109 30.38 -10.81 0.59
C TYR A 109 30.75 -11.33 -0.80
N PHE A 110 29.79 -11.42 -1.72
CA PHE A 110 30.09 -11.83 -3.09
C PHE A 110 30.73 -10.69 -3.87
N VAL A 111 31.75 -11.02 -4.67
CA VAL A 111 32.43 -10.05 -5.55
C VAL A 111 31.44 -9.37 -6.51
N ASP A 112 30.50 -10.15 -7.07
CA ASP A 112 29.41 -9.64 -7.94
C ASP A 112 28.06 -9.67 -7.22
N ARG A 113 27.99 -9.05 -6.03
CA ARG A 113 26.74 -8.91 -5.28
C ARG A 113 25.63 -8.26 -6.09
N ASN A 114 25.96 -7.24 -6.89
CA ASN A 114 24.95 -6.49 -7.62
C ASN A 114 24.37 -7.30 -8.80
N GLY A 115 25.21 -8.07 -9.51
CA GLY A 115 24.74 -9.03 -10.51
C GLY A 115 23.88 -10.13 -9.89
N PHE A 116 24.27 -10.65 -8.71
CA PHE A 116 23.47 -11.61 -7.96
C PHE A 116 22.09 -11.05 -7.57
N ALA A 117 22.03 -9.82 -7.06
CA ALA A 117 20.77 -9.16 -6.72
C ALA A 117 19.90 -8.91 -7.97
N PHE A 118 20.52 -8.56 -9.11
CA PHE A 118 19.81 -8.37 -10.37
C PHE A 118 19.22 -9.66 -10.94
N ASP A 119 19.94 -10.79 -10.83
CA ASP A 119 19.44 -12.11 -11.23
C ASP A 119 18.19 -12.50 -10.43
N LEU A 120 18.24 -12.33 -9.10
CA LEU A 120 17.08 -12.56 -8.24
C LEU A 120 15.94 -11.60 -8.55
N LEU A 121 16.23 -10.32 -8.79
CA LEU A 121 15.24 -9.30 -9.15
C LEU A 121 14.48 -9.65 -10.44
N CYS A 122 15.17 -10.24 -11.43
CA CYS A 122 14.54 -10.69 -12.67
C CYS A 122 13.79 -12.02 -12.53
N SER A 123 14.18 -12.85 -11.56
CA SER A 123 13.70 -14.23 -11.43
C SER A 123 12.69 -14.45 -10.31
N THR A 124 12.33 -13.42 -9.55
CA THR A 124 11.38 -13.47 -8.44
C THR A 124 10.15 -12.61 -8.71
N SER A 125 9.05 -12.91 -8.02
CA SER A 125 7.83 -12.09 -7.95
C SER A 125 7.48 -11.82 -6.49
N GLY A 126 6.40 -11.07 -6.25
CA GLY A 126 5.87 -10.87 -4.90
C GLY A 126 6.82 -10.05 -4.02
N TYR A 127 6.88 -10.41 -2.74
CA TYR A 127 7.80 -9.80 -1.78
C TYR A 127 9.27 -10.12 -2.06
N GLY A 128 9.58 -11.28 -2.67
CA GLY A 128 10.95 -11.62 -3.07
C GLY A 128 11.52 -10.60 -4.05
N LYS A 129 10.74 -10.21 -5.07
CA LYS A 129 11.11 -9.16 -6.02
C LYS A 129 11.35 -7.82 -5.33
N LEU A 130 10.47 -7.45 -4.39
CA LEU A 130 10.60 -6.21 -3.63
C LEU A 130 11.90 -6.19 -2.80
N SER A 131 12.24 -7.29 -2.13
CA SER A 131 13.50 -7.44 -1.40
C SER A 131 14.72 -7.33 -2.34
N ALA A 132 14.68 -7.99 -3.50
CA ALA A 132 15.75 -7.92 -4.49
C ALA A 132 15.92 -6.51 -5.07
N LEU A 133 14.81 -5.81 -5.33
CA LEU A 133 14.83 -4.43 -5.82
C LEU A 133 15.48 -3.49 -4.80
N ASN A 134 15.22 -3.69 -3.50
CA ASN A 134 15.84 -2.91 -2.43
C ASN A 134 17.36 -3.09 -2.40
N ALA A 135 17.84 -4.33 -2.55
CA ALA A 135 19.26 -4.67 -2.53
C ALA A 135 20.01 -4.27 -3.82
N PHE A 136 19.30 -4.16 -4.94
CA PHE A 136 19.86 -3.86 -6.26
C PHE A 136 20.25 -2.39 -6.44
N HIS A 137 21.36 -2.15 -7.15
CA HIS A 137 21.87 -0.82 -7.50
C HIS A 137 22.07 -0.69 -9.03
N PRO A 138 21.40 0.25 -9.71
CA PRO A 138 21.48 0.39 -11.16
C PRO A 138 22.73 1.19 -11.58
N VAL A 139 23.89 0.53 -11.57
CA VAL A 139 25.21 1.17 -11.75
C VAL A 139 25.58 1.52 -13.20
N ASN A 140 24.82 1.06 -14.20
CA ASN A 140 25.06 1.33 -15.62
C ASN A 140 23.77 1.62 -16.40
N GLU A 141 23.87 2.16 -17.61
CA GLU A 141 22.73 2.61 -18.41
C GLU A 141 21.71 1.49 -18.70
N HIS A 142 22.19 0.27 -18.99
CA HIS A 142 21.31 -0.87 -19.26
C HIS A 142 20.44 -1.19 -18.04
N LEU A 143 21.06 -1.28 -16.87
CA LEU A 143 20.39 -1.55 -15.60
C LEU A 143 19.43 -0.43 -15.20
N GLN A 144 19.82 0.82 -15.44
CA GLN A 144 18.96 1.99 -15.18
C GLN A 144 17.73 1.98 -16.08
N ARG A 145 17.91 1.73 -17.39
CA ARG A 145 16.79 1.62 -18.34
C ARG A 145 15.85 0.49 -17.95
N TRP A 146 16.39 -0.68 -17.63
CA TRP A 146 15.59 -1.82 -17.19
C TRP A 146 14.77 -1.48 -15.94
N MET A 147 15.38 -0.84 -14.94
CA MET A 147 14.69 -0.45 -13.71
C MET A 147 13.54 0.52 -13.99
N MET A 148 13.74 1.49 -14.89
CA MET A 148 12.72 2.47 -15.23
C MET A 148 11.57 1.87 -16.07
N GLU A 149 11.89 0.94 -16.97
CA GLU A 149 10.91 0.38 -17.89
C GLU A 149 10.12 -0.80 -17.31
N ASP A 150 10.79 -1.68 -16.57
CA ASP A 150 10.26 -2.99 -16.19
C ASP A 150 10.45 -3.30 -14.68
N GLY A 151 11.24 -2.51 -13.96
CA GLY A 151 11.54 -2.74 -12.54
C GLY A 151 10.33 -2.73 -11.61
N TYR A 152 9.32 -1.92 -11.94
CA TYR A 152 8.07 -1.82 -11.16
C TYR A 152 7.08 -2.96 -11.38
N ILE A 153 7.27 -3.77 -12.44
CA ILE A 153 6.32 -4.83 -12.80
C ILE A 153 6.42 -5.96 -11.79
N ASN A 154 5.37 -6.18 -11.01
CA ASN A 154 5.31 -7.21 -10.00
C ASN A 154 3.89 -7.82 -9.89
N GLU A 155 3.80 -8.99 -9.28
CA GLU A 155 2.53 -9.66 -9.02
C GLU A 155 1.74 -8.96 -7.90
N ILE A 156 2.44 -8.40 -6.92
CA ILE A 156 1.86 -7.63 -5.82
C ILE A 156 2.56 -6.27 -5.70
N THR A 157 1.84 -5.28 -5.19
CA THR A 157 2.40 -3.97 -4.79
C THR A 157 3.26 -3.30 -5.86
N ASN A 158 2.74 -3.21 -7.09
CA ASN A 158 3.41 -2.50 -8.20
C ASN A 158 3.79 -1.07 -7.80
N GLU A 159 2.97 -0.45 -6.97
CA GLU A 159 3.12 0.89 -6.43
C GLU A 159 4.36 1.01 -5.54
N LEU A 160 4.61 0.04 -4.66
CA LEU A 160 5.81 0.00 -3.82
C LEU A 160 7.07 -0.24 -4.66
N CYS A 161 7.00 -1.16 -5.63
CA CYS A 161 8.13 -1.39 -6.54
C CYS A 161 8.44 -0.13 -7.38
N ALA A 162 7.41 0.53 -7.93
CA ALA A 162 7.57 1.78 -8.65
C ALA A 162 8.14 2.90 -7.77
N CYS A 163 7.66 3.03 -6.52
CA CYS A 163 8.18 3.98 -5.56
C CYS A 163 9.66 3.74 -5.26
N ASN A 164 10.08 2.48 -5.08
CA ASN A 164 11.49 2.12 -4.91
C ASN A 164 12.34 2.41 -6.15
N CYS A 165 11.82 2.15 -7.35
CA CYS A 165 12.48 2.55 -8.59
C CYS A 165 12.67 4.07 -8.68
N LEU A 166 11.64 4.84 -8.31
CA LEU A 166 11.69 6.30 -8.25
C LEU A 166 12.65 6.81 -7.17
N ASN A 167 12.71 6.19 -5.99
CA ASN A 167 13.67 6.61 -4.96
C ASN A 167 15.14 6.30 -5.32
N LYS A 168 15.36 5.40 -6.27
CA LYS A 168 16.69 5.10 -6.83
C LYS A 168 17.01 5.94 -8.07
N THR A 169 16.14 6.87 -8.51
CA THR A 169 16.43 7.77 -9.66
C THR A 169 17.55 8.74 -9.38
N GLU A 170 17.86 9.04 -8.11
CA GLU A 170 19.04 9.86 -7.78
C GLU A 170 20.35 9.20 -8.26
N ILE A 171 20.40 7.87 -8.30
CA ILE A 171 21.55 7.12 -8.86
C ILE A 171 21.62 7.30 -10.40
N ILE A 172 20.49 7.56 -11.05
CA ILE A 172 20.39 7.87 -12.49
C ILE A 172 20.90 9.30 -12.80
N MET A 173 21.06 10.16 -11.79
CA MET A 173 21.56 11.53 -11.96
C MET A 173 22.96 11.60 -12.58
N TYR A 174 23.76 10.54 -12.45
CA TYR A 174 25.11 10.49 -13.00
C TYR A 174 25.17 10.10 -14.49
N SER A 175 24.08 9.65 -15.13
CA SER A 175 24.17 8.91 -16.41
C SER A 175 23.74 9.62 -17.70
N LYS A 176 23.40 10.91 -17.70
CA LYS A 176 22.97 11.67 -18.90
C LYS A 176 21.69 11.12 -19.58
N LYS A 177 21.17 11.91 -20.53
CA LYS A 177 19.80 11.99 -21.08
C LYS A 177 18.93 10.71 -20.99
N ILE A 178 17.78 10.84 -20.29
CA ILE A 178 16.60 9.99 -20.48
C ILE A 178 16.07 10.20 -21.89
N ILE A 179 15.90 9.11 -22.64
CA ILE A 179 15.38 9.13 -24.02
C ILE A 179 14.02 8.42 -24.05
N PHE A 180 13.01 9.13 -24.54
CA PHE A 180 11.68 8.57 -24.75
C PHE A 180 11.50 8.16 -26.21
N SER A 181 10.74 7.08 -26.40
CA SER A 181 10.24 6.64 -27.70
C SER A 181 8.76 6.35 -27.60
N GLU A 182 8.07 6.24 -28.73
CA GLU A 182 6.65 5.85 -28.77
C GLU A 182 6.39 4.48 -28.09
N GLN A 183 7.36 3.57 -28.13
CA GLN A 183 7.25 2.25 -27.51
C GLN A 183 7.44 2.29 -25.99
N THR A 184 8.29 3.18 -25.50
CA THR A 184 8.71 3.22 -24.09
C THR A 184 7.96 4.25 -23.26
N PHE A 185 7.40 5.31 -23.87
CA PHE A 185 6.79 6.42 -23.13
C PHE A 185 5.74 5.98 -22.10
N SER A 186 4.78 5.14 -22.51
CA SER A 186 3.75 4.63 -21.60
C SER A 186 4.28 3.70 -20.50
N LYS A 187 5.51 3.16 -20.60
CA LYS A 187 6.14 2.44 -19.49
C LYS A 187 6.58 3.43 -18.40
N TYR A 188 7.17 4.56 -18.78
CA TYR A 188 7.48 5.65 -17.86
C TYR A 188 6.23 6.27 -17.25
N SER A 189 5.14 6.39 -18.02
CA SER A 189 3.85 6.82 -17.48
C SER A 189 3.36 5.88 -16.37
N ARG A 190 3.48 4.56 -16.54
CA ARG A 190 3.13 3.60 -15.48
C ARG A 190 4.03 3.72 -14.26
N LEU A 191 5.34 3.84 -14.46
CA LEU A 191 6.29 4.05 -13.37
C LEU A 191 5.91 5.28 -12.53
N LEU A 192 5.66 6.42 -13.20
CA LEU A 192 5.29 7.67 -12.52
C LEU A 192 3.92 7.57 -11.85
N LEU A 193 2.93 6.98 -12.52
CA LEU A 193 1.59 6.77 -11.97
C LEU A 193 1.63 5.93 -10.69
N TYR A 194 2.31 4.78 -10.73
CA TYR A 194 2.37 3.85 -9.60
C TYR A 194 3.28 4.39 -8.50
N GLY A 195 4.46 4.90 -8.85
CA GLY A 195 5.45 5.33 -7.87
C GLY A 195 5.01 6.57 -7.10
N LEU A 196 4.33 7.52 -7.76
CA LEU A 196 3.81 8.72 -7.10
C LEU A 196 2.47 8.50 -6.36
N SER A 197 1.80 7.36 -6.55
CA SER A 197 0.57 7.05 -5.80
C SER A 197 0.84 6.71 -4.33
N GLN A 198 2.00 6.10 -4.05
CA GLN A 198 2.50 5.79 -2.71
C GLN A 198 3.70 6.67 -2.32
N GLY A 199 4.12 7.53 -3.24
CA GLY A 199 5.27 8.42 -3.07
C GLY A 199 4.98 9.52 -2.07
N ASP A 200 6.00 9.85 -1.31
CA ASP A 200 6.02 11.01 -0.43
C ASP A 200 6.72 12.20 -1.11
N ARG A 201 6.92 13.28 -0.34
CA ARG A 201 7.65 14.46 -0.82
C ARG A 201 9.09 14.12 -1.25
N VAL A 202 9.72 13.14 -0.59
CA VAL A 202 11.08 12.67 -0.94
C VAL A 202 11.07 11.98 -2.30
N THR A 203 10.11 11.10 -2.54
CA THR A 203 9.95 10.39 -3.81
C THR A 203 9.72 11.36 -4.97
N LEU A 204 8.89 12.40 -4.76
CA LEU A 204 8.68 13.45 -5.74
C LEU A 204 9.98 14.22 -6.04
N LYS A 205 10.75 14.57 -5.00
CA LYS A 205 12.06 15.24 -5.11
C LYS A 205 13.09 14.38 -5.86
N ASN A 206 13.15 13.09 -5.57
CA ASN A 206 14.07 12.16 -6.23
C ASN A 206 13.73 12.04 -7.73
N SER A 207 12.45 12.13 -8.08
CA SER A 207 11.93 11.94 -9.43
C SER A 207 11.97 13.18 -10.32
N MET A 208 12.43 14.34 -9.83
CA MET A 208 12.27 15.64 -10.51
C MET A 208 12.79 15.68 -11.95
N ASN A 209 13.98 15.14 -12.18
CA ASN A 209 14.61 15.15 -13.50
C ASN A 209 13.86 14.26 -14.50
N LEU A 210 13.38 13.09 -14.03
CA LEU A 210 12.54 12.22 -14.83
C LEU A 210 11.23 12.91 -15.19
N ILE A 211 10.55 13.52 -14.20
CA ILE A 211 9.29 14.24 -14.41
C ILE A 211 9.50 15.38 -15.41
N THR A 212 10.56 16.18 -15.26
CA THR A 212 10.87 17.29 -16.17
C THR A 212 11.07 16.80 -17.60
N ALA A 213 11.85 15.72 -17.79
CA ALA A 213 12.09 15.15 -19.10
C ALA A 213 10.80 14.56 -19.69
N TYR A 214 10.00 13.86 -18.87
CA TYR A 214 8.74 13.25 -19.24
C TYR A 214 7.74 14.29 -19.75
N LEU A 215 7.53 15.38 -19.01
CA LEU A 215 6.59 16.45 -19.36
C LEU A 215 6.97 17.13 -20.69
N LYS A 216 8.27 17.33 -20.96
CA LYS A 216 8.75 17.86 -22.25
C LYS A 216 8.47 16.93 -23.43
N ALA A 217 8.30 15.64 -23.18
CA ALA A 217 8.07 14.62 -24.20
C ALA A 217 6.59 14.27 -24.39
N VAL A 218 5.68 14.82 -23.57
CA VAL A 218 4.23 14.55 -23.61
C VAL A 218 3.65 14.84 -24.99
N ASP A 219 3.98 16.00 -25.58
CA ASP A 219 3.42 16.44 -26.87
C ASP A 219 3.79 15.52 -28.04
N LEU A 220 4.87 14.76 -27.90
CA LEU A 220 5.35 13.87 -28.95
C LEU A 220 4.75 12.46 -28.83
N TYR A 221 4.52 11.99 -27.61
CA TYR A 221 4.30 10.55 -27.38
C TYR A 221 3.04 10.23 -26.58
N ALA A 222 2.45 11.16 -25.84
CA ALA A 222 1.33 10.87 -24.97
C ALA A 222 0.02 10.72 -25.77
N LYS A 223 -0.57 9.53 -25.73
CA LYS A 223 -1.76 9.18 -26.52
C LYS A 223 -2.78 8.34 -25.75
N LYS A 224 -2.39 7.75 -24.62
CA LYS A 224 -3.18 6.75 -23.89
C LYS A 224 -3.66 7.30 -22.56
N TYR A 225 -4.68 6.65 -22.01
CA TYR A 225 -5.20 6.94 -20.68
C TYR A 225 -4.10 6.96 -19.60
N VAL A 226 -3.16 6.00 -19.64
CA VAL A 226 -2.07 5.93 -18.66
C VAL A 226 -1.12 7.13 -18.73
N ASP A 227 -0.95 7.69 -19.93
CA ASP A 227 -0.08 8.85 -20.12
C ASP A 227 -0.72 10.09 -19.48
N LEU A 228 -2.04 10.26 -19.66
CA LEU A 228 -2.86 11.25 -18.96
C LEU A 228 -2.85 11.02 -17.44
N ALA A 229 -3.10 9.79 -16.99
CA ALA A 229 -3.14 9.44 -15.58
C ALA A 229 -1.82 9.75 -14.86
N ALA A 230 -0.68 9.52 -15.52
CA ALA A 230 0.63 9.89 -14.99
C ALA A 230 0.78 11.41 -14.82
N ILE A 231 0.34 12.20 -15.81
CA ILE A 231 0.36 13.67 -15.72
C ILE A 231 -0.54 14.14 -14.58
N CYS A 232 -1.75 13.59 -14.46
CA CYS A 232 -2.66 13.91 -13.36
C CYS A 232 -2.08 13.51 -11.99
N MET A 233 -1.40 12.36 -11.89
CA MET A 233 -0.74 11.95 -10.65
C MET A 233 0.41 12.88 -10.25
N ILE A 234 1.16 13.41 -11.23
CA ILE A 234 2.16 14.46 -11.00
C ILE A 234 1.48 15.73 -10.46
N CYS A 235 0.42 16.20 -11.14
CA CYS A 235 -0.35 17.38 -10.69
C CYS A 235 -0.90 17.22 -9.27
N TYR A 236 -1.47 16.04 -8.97
CA TYR A 236 -2.06 15.73 -7.67
C TYR A 236 -1.02 15.82 -6.55
N ASN A 237 0.16 15.23 -6.75
CA ASN A 237 1.24 15.28 -5.77
C ASN A 237 1.84 16.69 -5.61
N LEU A 238 1.96 17.47 -6.68
CA LEU A 238 2.40 18.86 -6.61
C LEU A 238 1.42 19.74 -5.80
N LYS A 239 0.11 19.48 -5.88
CA LYS A 239 -0.89 20.16 -5.04
C LYS A 239 -0.84 19.73 -3.58
N LYS A 240 -0.64 18.43 -3.32
CA LYS A 240 -0.60 17.83 -1.99
C LYS A 240 0.58 18.35 -1.14
N TYR A 241 1.70 18.66 -1.78
CA TYR A 241 2.91 19.18 -1.12
C TYR A 241 3.20 20.63 -1.55
N PRO A 242 2.36 21.60 -1.13
CA PRO A 242 2.54 22.99 -1.53
C PRO A 242 3.86 23.56 -0.99
N THR A 243 4.43 24.50 -1.74
CA THR A 243 5.69 25.18 -1.46
C THR A 243 5.68 25.95 -0.16
N LYS A 244 4.52 26.47 0.27
CA LYS A 244 4.37 27.25 1.51
C LYS A 244 3.54 26.48 2.53
N ILE A 245 4.20 25.86 3.50
CA ILE A 245 3.55 25.45 4.75
C ILE A 245 3.60 26.67 5.67
N GLN A 246 2.44 27.18 6.11
CA GLN A 246 2.40 28.27 7.10
C GLN A 246 3.22 27.86 8.34
N GLY A 247 4.32 28.56 8.60
CA GLY A 247 5.09 28.45 9.85
C GLY A 247 6.36 27.58 9.83
N GLN A 248 6.80 27.03 8.69
CA GLN A 248 8.09 26.33 8.59
C GLN A 248 8.90 26.78 7.36
N GLU A 249 9.53 27.95 7.48
CA GLU A 249 10.60 28.38 6.58
C GLU A 249 11.90 27.74 7.06
N LYS A 250 12.36 26.62 6.46
CA LYS A 250 13.80 26.29 6.42
C LYS A 250 14.26 25.10 5.57
N GLU A 251 13.40 24.30 4.95
CA GLU A 251 13.89 23.19 4.11
C GLU A 251 13.65 23.43 2.60
N ASP A 252 14.77 23.80 1.95
CA ASP A 252 15.07 23.78 0.52
C ASP A 252 14.28 24.74 -0.40
N ASP A 253 14.72 26.00 -0.42
CA ASP A 253 14.20 27.10 -1.29
C ASP A 253 14.20 26.70 -2.79
N TYR A 254 15.25 26.02 -3.26
CA TYR A 254 15.38 25.56 -4.64
C TYR A 254 14.31 24.54 -5.06
N SER A 255 13.88 23.68 -4.13
CA SER A 255 12.86 22.67 -4.42
C SER A 255 11.46 23.31 -4.49
N GLN A 256 11.25 24.44 -3.82
CA GLN A 256 9.96 25.13 -3.80
C GLN A 256 9.70 25.87 -5.12
N GLU A 257 10.62 26.75 -5.55
CA GLU A 257 10.48 27.50 -6.80
C GLU A 257 10.24 26.55 -8.01
N TRP A 258 10.92 25.40 -8.01
CA TRP A 258 10.76 24.40 -9.07
C TRP A 258 9.39 23.70 -9.07
N MET A 259 8.82 23.39 -7.90
CA MET A 259 7.50 22.75 -7.83
C MET A 259 6.41 23.68 -8.40
N GLU A 260 6.54 24.99 -8.20
CA GLU A 260 5.65 25.99 -8.81
C GLU A 260 5.79 26.03 -10.34
N VAL A 261 7.02 26.06 -10.86
CA VAL A 261 7.29 26.03 -12.31
C VAL A 261 6.74 24.75 -12.96
N LEU A 262 6.91 23.60 -12.30
CA LEU A 262 6.34 22.34 -12.78
C LEU A 262 4.83 22.34 -12.74
N ALA A 263 4.21 22.79 -11.65
CA ALA A 263 2.76 22.85 -11.54
C ALA A 263 2.16 23.69 -12.69
N ALA A 264 2.76 24.85 -12.96
CA ALA A 264 2.39 25.72 -14.07
C ALA A 264 2.55 25.05 -15.45
N SER A 265 3.53 24.16 -15.60
CA SER A 265 3.79 23.44 -16.85
C SER A 265 2.89 22.20 -17.05
N CYS A 266 2.44 21.55 -15.97
CA CYS A 266 1.69 20.30 -16.05
C CYS A 266 0.22 20.51 -16.40
N LEU A 267 -0.44 21.51 -15.79
CA LEU A 267 -1.88 21.77 -15.95
C LEU A 267 -2.30 21.96 -17.43
N PRO A 268 -1.59 22.73 -18.27
CA PRO A 268 -1.94 22.89 -19.69
C PRO A 268 -1.88 21.59 -20.50
N LEU A 269 -1.04 20.62 -20.10
CA LEU A 269 -0.89 19.34 -20.80
C LEU A 269 -2.12 18.45 -20.63
N VAL A 270 -2.77 18.53 -19.47
CA VAL A 270 -4.00 17.77 -19.17
C VAL A 270 -5.12 18.16 -20.14
N GLY A 271 -5.25 19.46 -20.45
CA GLY A 271 -6.28 19.99 -21.35
C GLY A 271 -6.18 19.53 -22.80
N LYS A 272 -5.08 18.85 -23.19
CA LYS A 272 -4.90 18.29 -24.55
C LYS A 272 -5.62 16.96 -24.74
N PHE A 273 -6.09 16.34 -23.67
CA PHE A 273 -6.76 15.05 -23.71
C PHE A 273 -8.27 15.21 -23.68
N HIS A 274 -8.96 14.34 -24.41
CA HIS A 274 -10.39 14.08 -24.19
C HIS A 274 -10.55 13.18 -22.94
N ALA A 275 -10.30 13.77 -21.77
CA ALA A 275 -10.20 13.05 -20.51
C ALA A 275 -11.50 12.31 -20.15
N ASP A 276 -12.65 12.90 -20.44
CA ASP A 276 -13.98 12.29 -20.31
C ASP A 276 -14.09 10.96 -21.08
N LYS A 277 -13.74 10.95 -22.36
CA LYS A 277 -13.78 9.76 -23.22
C LYS A 277 -12.80 8.70 -22.75
N LEU A 278 -11.61 9.11 -22.32
CA LEU A 278 -10.58 8.20 -21.83
C LEU A 278 -10.99 7.55 -20.51
N VAL A 279 -11.55 8.31 -19.57
CA VAL A 279 -12.05 7.79 -18.29
C VAL A 279 -13.23 6.84 -18.51
N ILE A 280 -14.21 7.21 -19.34
CA ILE A 280 -15.35 6.32 -19.65
C ILE A 280 -14.89 5.02 -20.32
N ALA A 281 -13.89 5.08 -21.21
CA ALA A 281 -13.30 3.89 -21.81
C ALA A 281 -12.55 3.05 -20.78
N GLU A 282 -11.87 3.68 -19.82
CA GLU A 282 -11.16 3.00 -18.74
C GLU A 282 -12.12 2.30 -17.79
N VAL A 283 -13.24 2.91 -17.39
CA VAL A 283 -14.28 2.26 -16.56
C VAL A 283 -14.78 0.95 -17.17
N LYS A 284 -14.81 0.86 -18.50
CA LYS A 284 -15.22 -0.38 -19.19
C LYS A 284 -14.15 -1.48 -19.16
N LYS A 285 -12.87 -1.11 -19.20
CA LYS A 285 -11.74 -2.05 -19.33
C LYS A 285 -11.09 -2.40 -17.99
N GLU A 286 -11.06 -1.44 -17.10
CA GLU A 286 -10.55 -1.55 -15.73
C GLU A 286 -9.12 -2.07 -15.66
N LYS A 287 -8.27 -1.48 -16.48
CA LYS A 287 -6.86 -1.84 -16.59
C LYS A 287 -6.03 -1.22 -15.47
N TYR A 288 -6.46 -0.07 -14.94
CA TYR A 288 -5.72 0.70 -13.94
C TYR A 288 -6.52 0.83 -12.62
N PRO A 289 -5.83 0.98 -11.48
CA PRO A 289 -6.48 1.12 -10.18
C PRO A 289 -7.41 2.34 -10.08
N LEU A 290 -8.42 2.26 -9.20
CA LEU A 290 -9.40 3.34 -9.00
C LEU A 290 -8.75 4.68 -8.64
N TYR A 291 -7.72 4.69 -7.79
CA TYR A 291 -7.03 5.93 -7.41
C TYR A 291 -6.46 6.69 -8.63
N ALA A 292 -6.03 5.98 -9.69
CA ALA A 292 -5.55 6.59 -10.91
C ALA A 292 -6.68 7.31 -11.66
N MET A 293 -7.86 6.70 -11.66
CA MET A 293 -9.07 7.27 -12.25
C MET A 293 -9.53 8.51 -11.51
N PHE A 294 -9.57 8.45 -10.18
CA PHE A 294 -9.98 9.59 -9.37
C PHE A 294 -8.98 10.75 -9.44
N ALA A 295 -7.67 10.48 -9.51
CA ALA A 295 -6.68 11.50 -9.79
C ALA A 295 -6.93 12.22 -11.13
N VAL A 296 -7.33 11.48 -12.19
CA VAL A 296 -7.70 12.09 -13.47
C VAL A 296 -8.98 12.92 -13.34
N ILE A 297 -10.02 12.38 -12.70
CA ILE A 297 -11.31 13.07 -12.52
C ILE A 297 -11.12 14.40 -11.79
N GLU A 298 -10.40 14.38 -10.67
CA GLU A 298 -10.17 15.55 -9.84
C GLU A 298 -9.31 16.61 -10.55
N VAL A 299 -8.16 16.21 -11.11
CA VAL A 299 -7.24 17.16 -11.75
C VAL A 299 -7.85 17.77 -13.01
N CYS A 300 -8.62 17.00 -13.78
CA CYS A 300 -9.28 17.49 -14.97
C CYS A 300 -10.62 18.22 -14.67
N GLY A 301 -11.08 18.21 -13.42
CA GLY A 301 -12.38 18.78 -13.04
C GLY A 301 -13.56 18.09 -13.74
N LEU A 302 -13.50 16.77 -13.93
CA LEU A 302 -14.55 16.03 -14.63
C LEU A 302 -15.78 15.87 -13.75
N SER A 303 -16.93 16.22 -14.32
CA SER A 303 -18.24 15.96 -13.75
C SER A 303 -18.91 14.85 -14.55
N LEU A 304 -18.71 13.60 -14.13
CA LEU A 304 -19.30 12.43 -14.78
C LEU A 304 -20.75 12.20 -14.32
N PRO A 305 -21.58 11.53 -15.13
CA PRO A 305 -22.94 11.16 -14.74
C PRO A 305 -22.91 9.92 -13.82
N PHE A 306 -23.92 9.76 -12.97
CA PHE A 306 -23.89 8.79 -11.87
C PHE A 306 -23.79 7.33 -12.34
N GLU A 307 -24.31 7.01 -13.52
CA GLU A 307 -24.29 5.67 -14.12
C GLU A 307 -22.86 5.15 -14.36
N VAL A 308 -21.87 6.04 -14.40
CA VAL A 308 -20.45 5.67 -14.43
C VAL A 308 -20.02 5.13 -13.07
N TYR A 309 -20.37 5.82 -11.99
CA TYR A 309 -20.03 5.44 -10.61
C TYR A 309 -20.85 4.24 -10.15
N GLU A 310 -22.10 4.13 -10.56
CA GLU A 310 -22.95 2.97 -10.28
C GLU A 310 -22.30 1.66 -10.77
N LYS A 311 -21.73 1.67 -11.98
CA LYS A 311 -20.98 0.51 -12.51
C LYS A 311 -19.73 0.19 -11.71
N LEU A 312 -19.05 1.21 -11.19
CA LEU A 312 -17.90 1.02 -10.32
C LEU A 312 -18.34 0.43 -8.98
N LEU A 313 -19.41 0.94 -8.37
CA LEU A 313 -19.98 0.41 -7.12
C LEU A 313 -20.40 -1.05 -7.23
N GLN A 314 -20.98 -1.46 -8.37
CA GLN A 314 -21.37 -2.85 -8.62
C GLN A 314 -20.16 -3.81 -8.65
N ARG A 315 -19.01 -3.36 -9.14
CA ARG A 315 -17.79 -4.19 -9.25
C ARG A 315 -16.90 -4.10 -8.01
N HIS A 316 -16.89 -2.92 -7.39
CA HIS A 316 -16.05 -2.55 -6.26
C HIS A 316 -16.92 -2.06 -5.11
N PRO A 317 -17.79 -2.94 -4.57
CA PRO A 317 -18.72 -2.53 -3.53
C PRO A 317 -17.93 -2.03 -2.33
N TYR A 318 -18.32 -0.86 -1.86
CA TYR A 318 -17.81 -0.21 -0.66
C TYR A 318 -16.33 0.23 -0.68
N GLU A 319 -15.65 0.26 -1.83
CA GLU A 319 -14.27 0.79 -1.91
C GLU A 319 -14.19 2.23 -1.36
N LEU A 320 -13.22 2.50 -0.47
CA LEU A 320 -13.14 3.78 0.24
C LEU A 320 -12.84 4.96 -0.68
N VAL A 321 -12.15 4.73 -1.80
CA VAL A 321 -11.91 5.79 -2.79
C VAL A 321 -13.22 6.30 -3.39
N LEU A 322 -14.21 5.42 -3.59
CA LEU A 322 -15.55 5.81 -4.04
C LEU A 322 -16.31 6.55 -2.95
N LEU A 323 -16.17 6.12 -1.69
CA LEU A 323 -16.79 6.78 -0.54
C LEU A 323 -16.29 8.22 -0.40
N ASP A 324 -14.97 8.39 -0.33
CA ASP A 324 -14.31 9.67 -0.13
C ASP A 324 -14.70 10.65 -1.26
N TYR A 325 -14.76 10.19 -2.52
CA TYR A 325 -15.17 11.05 -3.64
C TYR A 325 -16.67 11.35 -3.66
N LEU A 326 -17.54 10.33 -3.56
CA LEU A 326 -18.98 10.49 -3.79
C LEU A 326 -19.71 11.13 -2.60
N LEU A 327 -19.35 10.73 -1.38
CA LEU A 327 -19.99 11.20 -0.14
C LEU A 327 -19.09 12.13 0.69
N GLY A 328 -17.78 12.09 0.51
CA GLY A 328 -16.87 13.03 1.17
C GLY A 328 -16.81 14.38 0.44
N GLU A 329 -16.47 14.37 -0.85
CA GLU A 329 -16.20 15.58 -1.62
C GLU A 329 -17.40 16.07 -2.44
N ASN A 330 -18.22 15.15 -2.97
CA ASN A 330 -19.25 15.47 -3.97
C ASN A 330 -20.67 15.09 -3.54
N ALA A 331 -20.92 15.02 -2.23
CA ALA A 331 -22.19 14.56 -1.69
C ALA A 331 -23.37 15.45 -2.09
N ASP A 332 -23.17 16.77 -2.25
CA ASP A 332 -24.21 17.69 -2.73
C ASP A 332 -24.77 17.26 -4.09
N LYS A 333 -23.94 16.63 -4.93
CA LYS A 333 -24.32 16.18 -6.26
C LYS A 333 -24.85 14.75 -6.28
N TYR A 334 -24.19 13.83 -5.58
CA TYR A 334 -24.45 12.40 -5.78
C TYR A 334 -25.20 11.72 -4.64
N TRP A 335 -25.38 12.37 -3.48
CA TRP A 335 -25.87 11.71 -2.28
C TRP A 335 -27.16 10.90 -2.50
N TYR A 336 -28.19 11.46 -3.15
CA TYR A 336 -29.45 10.77 -3.34
C TYR A 336 -29.31 9.50 -4.21
N SER A 337 -28.59 9.61 -5.33
CA SER A 337 -28.32 8.46 -6.20
C SER A 337 -27.44 7.40 -5.51
N VAL A 338 -26.48 7.83 -4.68
CA VAL A 338 -25.65 6.93 -3.88
C VAL A 338 -26.51 6.21 -2.84
N TYR A 339 -27.37 6.93 -2.14
CA TYR A 339 -28.29 6.36 -1.16
C TYR A 339 -29.18 5.29 -1.81
N GLU A 340 -29.83 5.59 -2.95
CA GLU A 340 -30.67 4.62 -3.67
C GLU A 340 -29.89 3.38 -4.16
N ALA A 341 -28.62 3.56 -4.57
CA ALA A 341 -27.80 2.48 -5.09
C ALA A 341 -27.16 1.61 -3.99
N VAL A 342 -26.81 2.20 -2.84
CA VAL A 342 -25.98 1.55 -1.83
C VAL A 342 -26.80 1.01 -0.66
N TYR A 343 -27.80 1.76 -0.17
CA TYR A 343 -28.57 1.38 1.01
C TYR A 343 -29.24 -0.01 0.85
N PRO A 344 -29.94 -0.31 -0.26
CA PRO A 344 -30.60 -1.61 -0.42
C PRO A 344 -29.65 -2.81 -0.44
N GLY A 345 -28.37 -2.58 -0.73
CA GLY A 345 -27.34 -3.61 -0.81
C GLY A 345 -26.53 -3.80 0.48
N LEU A 346 -26.73 -2.98 1.51
CA LEU A 346 -25.95 -3.06 2.74
C LEU A 346 -26.10 -4.44 3.42
N PRO A 347 -24.98 -5.09 3.83
CA PRO A 347 -25.04 -6.39 4.49
C PRO A 347 -25.84 -6.33 5.80
N GLN A 348 -26.60 -7.38 6.10
CA GLN A 348 -27.43 -7.45 7.30
C GLN A 348 -26.61 -7.31 8.58
N GLU A 349 -25.36 -7.80 8.57
CA GLU A 349 -24.43 -7.76 9.69
C GLU A 349 -24.09 -6.32 10.12
N VAL A 350 -24.29 -5.32 9.24
CA VAL A 350 -24.13 -3.91 9.61
C VAL A 350 -25.19 -3.49 10.64
N PHE A 351 -26.38 -4.08 10.57
CA PHE A 351 -27.54 -3.78 11.42
C PHE A 351 -27.71 -4.77 12.59
N GLU A 352 -26.76 -5.68 12.79
CA GLU A 352 -26.75 -6.61 13.90
C GLU A 352 -26.01 -6.02 15.11
N TYR A 353 -26.53 -6.29 16.31
CA TYR A 353 -25.97 -5.74 17.54
C TYR A 353 -24.76 -6.57 18.01
N GLU A 354 -23.59 -6.27 17.45
CA GLU A 354 -22.28 -6.74 17.91
C GLU A 354 -21.39 -5.52 18.19
N PRO A 355 -21.46 -4.91 19.39
CA PRO A 355 -20.82 -3.63 19.67
C PRO A 355 -19.32 -3.68 19.44
N MET A 356 -18.87 -2.85 18.50
CA MET A 356 -17.48 -2.82 18.09
C MET A 356 -16.90 -1.44 18.38
N LEU A 357 -16.06 -1.35 19.40
CA LEU A 357 -15.21 -0.18 19.68
C LEU A 357 -14.01 -0.28 18.74
N LEU A 358 -13.87 0.62 17.76
CA LEU A 358 -12.86 0.46 16.71
C LEU A 358 -12.08 1.72 16.40
N TYR A 359 -10.80 1.64 16.74
CA TYR A 359 -9.71 2.03 15.87
C TYR A 359 -9.65 0.96 14.73
N ASP A 360 -9.42 1.35 13.47
CA ASP A 360 -9.10 0.44 12.34
C ASP A 360 -10.21 -0.10 11.41
N LEU A 361 -11.44 0.46 11.39
CA LEU A 361 -12.45 0.12 10.36
C LEU A 361 -11.92 0.21 8.92
N ARG A 362 -11.05 1.19 8.64
CA ARG A 362 -10.45 1.40 7.32
C ARG A 362 -9.48 0.28 6.93
N MET A 363 -8.88 -0.42 7.89
CA MET A 363 -7.88 -1.48 7.65
C MET A 363 -8.50 -2.81 7.23
N ASN A 364 -9.77 -3.05 7.55
CA ASN A 364 -10.44 -4.31 7.24
C ASN A 364 -11.67 -4.08 6.34
N LYS A 365 -11.58 -4.56 5.09
CA LYS A 365 -12.64 -4.42 4.08
C LYS A 365 -14.00 -4.94 4.53
N LYS A 366 -14.05 -5.92 5.46
CA LYS A 366 -15.29 -6.45 6.04
C LYS A 366 -16.16 -5.35 6.65
N TYR A 367 -15.55 -4.28 7.14
CA TYR A 367 -16.23 -3.21 7.86
C TYR A 367 -16.37 -1.90 7.09
N TRP A 368 -15.97 -1.89 5.81
CA TRP A 368 -16.21 -0.74 4.94
C TRP A 368 -17.70 -0.41 4.76
N PRO A 369 -18.64 -1.38 4.68
CA PRO A 369 -20.07 -1.06 4.61
C PRO A 369 -20.56 -0.20 5.80
N ASP A 370 -19.99 -0.38 6.99
CA ASP A 370 -20.32 0.44 8.16
C ASP A 370 -19.94 1.91 7.97
N LEU A 371 -18.80 2.17 7.32
CA LEU A 371 -18.36 3.52 6.97
C LEU A 371 -19.28 4.13 5.90
N TRP A 372 -19.72 3.35 4.92
CA TRP A 372 -20.69 3.84 3.94
C TRP A 372 -22.01 4.24 4.59
N LEU A 373 -22.54 3.42 5.49
CA LEU A 373 -23.74 3.75 6.25
C LEU A 373 -23.52 5.03 7.08
N TYR A 374 -22.36 5.17 7.74
CA TYR A 374 -22.03 6.35 8.53
C TYR A 374 -22.11 7.64 7.71
N TYR A 375 -21.45 7.68 6.55
CA TYR A 375 -21.46 8.86 5.69
C TYR A 375 -22.83 9.12 5.07
N LEU A 376 -23.59 8.08 4.75
CA LEU A 376 -24.99 8.24 4.32
C LEU A 376 -25.81 8.93 5.41
N LEU A 377 -25.71 8.47 6.67
CA LEU A 377 -26.43 9.05 7.81
C LEU A 377 -25.99 10.48 8.13
N LEU A 378 -24.69 10.78 8.03
CA LEU A 378 -24.18 12.15 8.18
C LEU A 378 -24.86 13.11 7.18
N GLU A 379 -24.94 12.68 5.93
CA GLU A 379 -25.49 13.50 4.85
C GLU A 379 -27.02 13.57 4.88
N MET A 380 -27.68 12.52 5.39
CA MET A 380 -29.11 12.54 5.75
C MET A 380 -29.39 13.59 6.83
N ASN A 381 -28.62 13.57 7.92
CA ASN A 381 -28.72 14.54 9.01
C ASN A 381 -28.51 15.98 8.51
N ARG A 382 -27.49 16.21 7.67
CA ARG A 382 -27.23 17.53 7.07
C ARG A 382 -28.39 18.04 6.22
N ARG A 383 -29.11 17.14 5.54
CA ARG A 383 -30.24 17.45 4.65
C ARG A 383 -31.60 17.40 5.32
N GLN A 384 -31.68 16.99 6.58
CA GLN A 384 -32.95 16.71 7.28
C GLN A 384 -33.81 15.70 6.50
N PHE A 385 -33.15 14.71 5.89
CA PHE A 385 -33.84 13.63 5.21
C PHE A 385 -34.07 12.49 6.21
N GLY A 386 -35.34 12.23 6.54
CA GLY A 386 -35.71 11.21 7.52
C GLY A 386 -36.34 9.99 6.88
N GLU A 387 -35.91 8.80 7.30
CA GLU A 387 -36.51 7.52 6.92
C GLU A 387 -36.65 6.63 8.17
N GLU A 388 -37.90 6.41 8.60
CA GLU A 388 -38.20 5.73 9.87
C GLU A 388 -37.68 4.29 9.93
N THR A 389 -37.85 3.52 8.84
CA THR A 389 -37.39 2.12 8.75
C THR A 389 -35.88 2.00 8.91
N LEU A 390 -35.13 2.91 8.30
CA LEU A 390 -33.68 2.95 8.43
C LEU A 390 -33.26 3.31 9.87
N LEU A 391 -33.96 4.25 10.52
CA LEU A 391 -33.67 4.61 11.92
C LEU A 391 -33.74 3.40 12.84
N TYR A 392 -34.83 2.62 12.75
CA TYR A 392 -34.98 1.40 13.55
C TYR A 392 -33.81 0.44 13.35
N ALA A 393 -33.38 0.23 12.11
CA ALA A 393 -32.26 -0.65 11.77
C ALA A 393 -30.92 -0.10 12.31
N CYS A 394 -30.65 1.19 12.10
CA CYS A 394 -29.40 1.83 12.50
C CYS A 394 -29.20 1.90 14.01
N LEU A 395 -30.27 1.95 14.80
CA LEU A 395 -30.19 1.88 16.27
C LEU A 395 -29.66 0.53 16.80
N LYS A 396 -29.62 -0.52 15.97
CA LYS A 396 -28.94 -1.79 16.29
C LYS A 396 -27.56 -1.92 15.67
N ALA A 397 -27.14 -0.97 14.84
CA ALA A 397 -25.95 -1.15 14.02
C ALA A 397 -24.72 -1.47 14.88
N ARG A 398 -23.89 -2.42 14.43
CA ARG A 398 -22.69 -2.83 15.17
C ARG A 398 -21.73 -1.67 15.43
N TYR A 399 -21.62 -0.74 14.48
CA TYR A 399 -20.77 0.44 14.59
C TYR A 399 -21.46 1.55 15.39
N GLN A 400 -20.81 1.98 16.46
CA GLN A 400 -21.33 2.97 17.41
C GLN A 400 -21.72 4.30 16.76
N GLU A 401 -20.91 4.82 15.83
CA GLU A 401 -21.22 6.11 15.19
C GLU A 401 -22.49 6.05 14.34
N ASN A 402 -22.83 4.89 13.76
CA ASN A 402 -24.10 4.72 13.03
C ASN A 402 -25.30 4.83 13.98
N ARG A 403 -25.21 4.21 15.16
CA ARG A 403 -26.25 4.34 16.20
C ARG A 403 -26.37 5.80 16.66
N ARG A 404 -25.24 6.48 16.87
CA ARG A 404 -25.19 7.89 17.26
C ARG A 404 -25.84 8.81 16.22
N GLN A 405 -25.51 8.63 14.94
CA GLN A 405 -26.12 9.43 13.87
C GLN A 405 -27.64 9.17 13.76
N ALA A 406 -28.09 7.93 13.96
CA ALA A 406 -29.52 7.61 14.02
C ALA A 406 -30.22 8.31 15.19
N MET A 407 -29.59 8.36 16.37
CA MET A 407 -30.11 9.09 17.52
C MET A 407 -30.22 10.60 17.25
N ILE A 408 -29.21 11.20 16.62
CA ILE A 408 -29.26 12.62 16.21
C ILE A 408 -30.43 12.86 15.24
N MET A 409 -30.59 11.97 14.26
CA MET A 409 -31.67 12.08 13.28
C MET A 409 -33.04 11.95 13.93
N LEU A 410 -33.21 11.04 14.89
CA LEU A 410 -34.46 10.90 15.65
C LEU A 410 -34.79 12.16 16.47
N LYS A 411 -33.79 12.85 17.04
CA LYS A 411 -33.99 14.16 17.71
C LYS A 411 -34.52 15.22 16.75
N ASN A 412 -34.06 15.19 15.50
CA ASN A 412 -34.46 16.15 14.48
C ASN A 412 -35.83 15.81 13.86
N HIS A 413 -36.25 14.55 13.92
CA HIS A 413 -37.50 14.03 13.37
C HIS A 413 -38.39 13.43 14.46
N MET A 414 -38.83 14.28 15.40
CA MET A 414 -39.67 13.87 16.54
C MET A 414 -41.02 13.29 16.12
N GLU A 415 -41.45 13.51 14.88
CA GLU A 415 -42.61 12.85 14.28
C GLU A 415 -42.51 11.32 14.26
N TYR A 416 -41.29 10.76 14.23
CA TYR A 416 -41.05 9.31 14.31
C TYR A 416 -41.01 8.80 15.76
N MET A 417 -41.24 9.66 16.75
CA MET A 417 -41.13 9.34 18.16
C MET A 417 -42.44 8.85 18.79
N ASP A 418 -42.99 7.78 18.22
CA ASP A 418 -44.21 7.11 18.67
C ASP A 418 -43.97 6.16 19.86
N ASP A 419 -45.04 5.52 20.36
CA ASP A 419 -44.96 4.59 21.48
C ASP A 419 -44.11 3.35 21.16
N GLN A 420 -44.11 2.91 19.90
CA GLN A 420 -43.33 1.75 19.46
C GLN A 420 -41.83 2.07 19.49
N MET A 421 -41.41 3.21 18.96
CA MET A 421 -40.02 3.64 18.96
C MET A 421 -39.55 3.92 20.39
N ARG A 422 -40.41 4.49 21.26
CA ARG A 422 -40.08 4.67 22.69
C ARG A 422 -39.86 3.34 23.41
N ALA A 423 -40.73 2.35 23.18
CA ALA A 423 -40.57 1.01 23.74
C ALA A 423 -39.28 0.36 23.24
N TYR A 424 -38.98 0.54 21.95
CA TYR A 424 -37.78 0.04 21.32
C TYR A 424 -36.49 0.67 21.88
N LEU A 425 -36.47 1.99 22.06
CA LEU A 425 -35.34 2.71 22.65
C LEU A 425 -35.05 2.27 24.10
N ARG A 426 -36.07 1.93 24.90
CA ARG A 426 -35.86 1.39 26.25
C ARG A 426 -35.08 0.07 26.24
N VAL A 427 -35.42 -0.82 25.30
CA VAL A 427 -34.65 -2.07 25.13
C VAL A 427 -33.22 -1.76 24.68
N ARG A 428 -33.05 -0.79 23.76
CA ARG A 428 -31.71 -0.38 23.30
C ARG A 428 -30.88 0.26 24.41
N GLU A 429 -31.47 1.07 25.27
CA GLU A 429 -30.81 1.68 26.43
C GLU A 429 -30.22 0.63 27.37
N GLU A 430 -30.94 -0.47 27.61
CA GLU A 430 -30.46 -1.59 28.44
C GLU A 430 -29.28 -2.32 27.80
N GLU A 431 -29.34 -2.58 26.50
CA GLU A 431 -28.31 -3.29 25.74
C GLU A 431 -27.06 -2.43 25.46
N GLU A 432 -27.20 -1.09 25.35
CA GLU A 432 -26.14 -0.19 24.92
C GLU A 432 -24.90 -0.24 25.84
N THR A 433 -23.77 -0.56 25.21
CA THR A 433 -22.45 -0.64 25.85
C THR A 433 -21.77 0.71 26.00
N ASP A 434 -22.05 1.67 25.12
CA ASP A 434 -21.49 3.01 25.20
C ASP A 434 -22.25 3.88 26.20
N CYS A 435 -21.57 4.34 27.25
CA CYS A 435 -22.20 5.11 28.33
C CYS A 435 -22.77 6.46 27.86
N HIS A 436 -22.11 7.13 26.91
CA HIS A 436 -22.56 8.42 26.41
C HIS A 436 -23.83 8.29 25.57
N LEU A 437 -23.86 7.32 24.64
CA LEU A 437 -25.02 7.05 23.81
C LEU A 437 -26.20 6.55 24.65
N LYS A 438 -25.92 5.74 25.68
CA LYS A 438 -26.93 5.32 26.66
C LYS A 438 -27.58 6.52 27.36
N ASP A 439 -26.78 7.46 27.86
CA ASP A 439 -27.29 8.69 28.48
C ASP A 439 -28.11 9.54 27.48
N GLU A 440 -27.68 9.61 26.21
CA GLU A 440 -28.43 10.31 25.17
C GLU A 440 -29.79 9.66 24.89
N ILE A 441 -29.86 8.32 24.88
CA ILE A 441 -31.11 7.57 24.74
C ILE A 441 -32.03 7.86 25.94
N SER A 442 -31.51 7.79 27.16
CA SER A 442 -32.28 8.07 28.38
C SER A 442 -32.93 9.46 28.36
N GLN A 443 -32.22 10.47 27.84
CA GLN A 443 -32.70 11.84 27.77
C GLN A 443 -33.88 12.01 26.80
N ILE A 444 -33.85 11.32 25.65
CA ILE A 444 -34.94 11.37 24.66
C ILE A 444 -36.20 10.63 25.13
N ILE A 445 -36.04 9.50 25.82
CA ILE A 445 -37.18 8.69 26.27
C ILE A 445 -37.99 9.43 27.33
N ARG A 446 -37.34 10.26 28.16
CA ARG A 446 -38.01 11.05 29.20
C ARG A 446 -39.02 12.00 28.55
N PRO A 447 -40.28 12.06 29.03
CA PRO A 447 -41.22 13.06 28.55
C PRO A 447 -40.63 14.46 28.74
N ALA A 448 -40.79 15.34 27.75
CA ALA A 448 -40.60 16.76 28.00
C ALA A 448 -41.55 17.11 29.16
N ASN A 449 -40.99 17.48 30.31
CA ASN A 449 -41.80 17.92 31.44
C ASN A 449 -42.70 19.07 30.93
N GLY A 450 -44.01 18.86 31.02
CA GLY A 450 -45.03 19.84 30.63
C GLY A 450 -45.01 21.09 31.49
#